data_AF-A0A356R0M6-F1
#
_entry.id   AF-A0A356R0M6-F1
#
_cell.length_a   1.000
_cell.length_b   1.000
_cell.length_c   1.000
_cell.angle_alpha   90.00
_cell.angle_beta   90.00
_cell.angle_gamma   90.00
#
_symmetry.space_group_name_H-M   'P 1'
#
loop_
_entity.id
_entity.type
_entity.pdbx_description
1 polymer ?
#
loop_
_entity_poly.entity_id
_entity_poly.type
_entity_poly.pdbx_seq_one_letter_code
_entity_poly.pdbx_strand_id
1 'polypeptide(L)' 'AHSMEEAAAVLERIGFPVIIRPSFTLGGSGGGIAYNTEEYEAICRRGLDASPTNELLIEECILGWKEFEM' A
#
# COMPACT_ATOMS: atom_id res chain seq x y z
N ALA A 1 0.52 -6.06 6.65
CA ALA A 1 1.49 -7.00 6.04
C ALA A 1 2.89 -6.56 6.41
N HIS A 2 3.71 -7.49 6.90
CA HIS A 2 5.07 -7.24 7.39
C HIS A 2 6.17 -7.80 6.47
N SER A 3 5.79 -8.45 5.37
CA SER A 3 6.73 -9.02 4.41
C SER A 3 6.16 -8.94 2.99
N MET A 4 7.02 -9.13 1.99
CA MET A 4 6.59 -9.21 0.60
C MET A 4 5.67 -10.41 0.33
N GLU A 5 5.88 -11.51 1.05
CA GLU A 5 5.05 -12.71 0.93
C GLU A 5 3.64 -12.47 1.48
N GLU A 6 3.53 -11.83 2.65
CA GLU A 6 2.24 -11.40 3.19
C GLU A 6 1.56 -10.37 2.28
N ALA A 7 2.32 -9.43 1.72
CA ALA A 7 1.80 -8.45 0.78
C ALA A 7 1.24 -9.12 -0.49
N ALA A 8 1.92 -10.12 -1.04
CA ALA A 8 1.43 -10.88 -2.19
C ALA A 8 0.10 -11.59 -1.88
N ALA A 9 0.00 -12.24 -0.71
CA ALA A 9 -1.24 -12.90 -0.27
C ALA A 9 -2.41 -11.92 -0.09
N VAL A 10 -2.16 -10.66 0.30
CA VAL A 10 -3.19 -9.63 0.37
C VAL A 10 -3.64 -9.19 -1.03
N LEU A 11 -2.70 -9.03 -1.98
CA LEU A 11 -3.02 -8.64 -3.35
C LEU A 11 -3.95 -9.65 -4.03
N GLU A 12 -3.74 -10.95 -3.84
CA GLU A 12 -4.60 -12.00 -4.39
C GLU A 12 -6.07 -11.88 -3.95
N ARG A 13 -6.31 -11.25 -2.80
CA ARG A 13 -7.65 -11.06 -2.24
C ARG A 13 -8.33 -9.77 -2.71
N ILE A 14 -7.55 -8.72 -2.97
CA ILE A 14 -8.05 -7.37 -3.24
C ILE A 14 -8.08 -7.05 -4.74
N GLY A 15 -7.05 -7.47 -5.49
CA GLY A 15 -6.89 -7.10 -6.90
C GLY A 15 -6.47 -5.65 -7.12
N PHE A 16 -6.44 -5.22 -8.39
CA PHE A 16 -6.00 -3.89 -8.80
C PHE A 16 -7.15 -2.97 -9.26
N PRO A 17 -7.01 -1.63 -9.14
CA PRO A 17 -5.93 -0.93 -8.47
C PRO A 17 -6.02 -1.06 -6.94
N VAL A 18 -4.88 -0.94 -6.25
CA VAL A 18 -4.78 -1.11 -4.79
C VAL A 18 -4.00 0.05 -4.17
N ILE A 19 -4.39 0.47 -2.97
CA ILE A 19 -3.72 1.52 -2.20
C ILE A 19 -2.80 0.85 -1.16
N ILE A 20 -1.57 1.35 -1.07
CA ILE A 20 -0.56 0.87 -0.11
C ILE A 20 -0.17 2.04 0.80
N ARG A 21 -0.35 1.86 2.11
CA ARG A 21 -0.04 2.84 3.15
C ARG A 21 0.93 2.26 4.18
N PRO A 22 2.19 2.72 4.25
CA PRO A 22 3.11 2.30 5.28
C PRO A 22 2.71 2.85 6.66
N SER A 23 2.78 2.01 7.69
CA SER A 23 2.46 2.41 9.06
C SER A 23 3.50 3.40 9.58
N PHE A 24 3.03 4.36 10.40
CA PHE A 24 3.84 5.43 11.02
C PHE A 24 4.56 6.35 10.02
N THR A 25 3.97 6.53 8.83
CA THR A 25 4.40 7.54 7.85
C THR A 25 3.32 8.62 7.67
N LEU A 26 3.72 9.82 7.22
CA LEU A 26 2.83 10.93 6.92
C LEU A 26 3.01 11.41 5.48
N GLY A 27 2.00 12.11 4.95
CA GLY A 27 2.04 12.70 3.61
C GLY A 27 2.17 11.69 2.46
N GLY A 28 1.78 10.43 2.69
CA GLY A 28 1.91 9.36 1.68
C GLY A 28 3.34 8.85 1.48
N SER A 29 4.28 9.19 2.36
CA SER A 29 5.68 8.76 2.24
C SER A 29 5.82 7.24 2.19
N GLY A 30 6.48 6.73 1.15
CA GLY A 30 6.67 5.29 0.94
C GLY A 30 5.44 4.53 0.43
N GLY A 31 4.26 5.16 0.41
CA GLY A 31 3.03 4.57 -0.11
C GLY A 31 2.81 4.81 -1.60
N GLY A 32 1.58 4.53 -2.04
CA GLY A 32 1.13 4.80 -3.40
C GLY A 32 -0.08 3.96 -3.82
N ILE A 33 -0.47 4.14 -5.08
CA ILE A 33 -1.47 3.31 -5.76
C ILE A 33 -0.72 2.43 -6.75
N ALA A 34 -0.98 1.13 -6.73
CA ALA A 34 -0.45 0.19 -7.71
C ALA A 34 -1.57 -0.25 -8.67
N TYR A 35 -1.29 -0.22 -9.96
CA TYR A 35 -2.20 -0.66 -11.03
C TYR A 35 -1.82 -2.03 -11.59
N ASN A 36 -0.61 -2.51 -11.28
CA ASN A 36 -0.08 -3.78 -11.73
C ASN A 36 0.93 -4.33 -10.71
N THR A 37 1.36 -5.58 -10.92
CA THR A 37 2.27 -6.29 -10.00
C THR A 37 3.64 -5.64 -9.87
N GLU A 38 4.19 -5.08 -10.96
CA GLU A 38 5.51 -4.45 -10.93
C GLU A 38 5.51 -3.21 -10.04
N GLU A 39 4.50 -2.34 -10.21
CA GLU A 39 4.28 -1.18 -9.35
C GLU A 39 4.02 -1.61 -7.90
N TYR A 40 3.19 -2.63 -7.70
CA TYR A 40 2.87 -3.16 -6.37
C TYR A 40 4.11 -3.57 -5.62
N GLU A 41 4.97 -4.39 -6.23
CA GLU A 41 6.20 -4.85 -5.61
C GLU A 41 7.14 -3.69 -5.29
N ALA A 42 7.30 -2.74 -6.22
CA ALA A 42 8.16 -1.59 -6.02
C ALA A 42 7.67 -0.69 -4.87
N ILE A 43 6.35 -0.45 -4.77
CA ILE A 43 5.76 0.35 -3.71
C ILE A 43 5.83 -0.40 -2.38
N CYS A 44 5.52 -1.70 -2.32
CA CYS A 44 5.60 -2.48 -1.09
C CYS A 44 7.02 -2.54 -0.52
N ARG A 45 8.04 -2.76 -1.36
CA ARG A 45 9.44 -2.77 -0.90
C ARG A 45 9.84 -1.42 -0.30
N ARG A 46 9.54 -0.33 -1.01
CA ARG A 46 9.81 1.03 -0.53
C ARG A 46 9.02 1.34 0.75
N GLY A 47 7.78 0.90 0.84
CA GLY A 47 6.93 1.15 1.99
C GLY A 47 7.36 0.39 3.24
N LEU A 48 7.79 -0.87 3.10
CA LEU A 48 8.34 -1.65 4.22
C LEU A 48 9.61 -1.01 4.77
N ASP A 49 10.50 -0.55 3.90
CA ASP A 49 11.72 0.19 4.28
C ASP A 49 11.40 1.54 4.94
N ALA A 50 10.37 2.24 4.46
CA ALA A 50 9.95 3.53 5.01
C ALA A 50 9.20 3.42 6.34
N SER A 51 8.58 2.27 6.63
CA SER A 51 7.78 2.08 7.84
C SER A 51 8.69 1.82 9.06
N PRO A 52 8.63 2.64 10.11
CA PRO A 52 9.34 2.39 11.38
C PRO A 52 9.03 1.03 12.02
N THR A 53 7.88 0.44 11.68
CA THR A 53 7.41 -0.85 12.20
C THR A 53 7.45 -1.97 11.17
N ASN A 54 8.04 -1.73 10.00
CA ASN A 54 8.07 -2.68 8.89
C ASN A 54 6.66 -3.25 8.61
N GLU A 55 5.69 -2.35 8.44
CA GLU A 55 4.27 -2.70 8.26
C GLU A 55 3.62 -1.87 7.16
N LEU A 56 2.83 -2.55 6.33
CA LEU A 56 1.97 -1.97 5.31
C LEU A 56 0.51 -2.28 5.59
N LEU A 57 -0.34 -1.27 5.45
CA LEU A 57 -1.77 -1.41 5.19
C LEU A 57 -1.99 -1.42 3.68
N ILE A 58 -2.69 -2.43 3.18
CA ILE A 58 -3.01 -2.60 1.76
C ILE A 58 -4.53 -2.71 1.65
N GLU A 59 -5.15 -1.86 0.84
CA GLU A 59 -6.61 -1.72 0.78
C GLU A 59 -7.14 -1.47 -0.62
N GLU A 60 -8.41 -1.78 -0.81
CA GLU A 60 -9.14 -1.51 -2.04
C GLU A 60 -9.05 -0.04 -2.43
N CYS A 61 -8.81 0.21 -3.72
CA CYS A 61 -8.73 1.56 -4.22
C CYS A 61 -10.12 2.19 -4.38
N ILE A 62 -10.41 3.21 -3.57
CA ILE A 62 -11.64 4.02 -3.66
C ILE A 62 -11.46 5.27 -4.53
N LEU A 63 -10.59 5.21 -5.54
CA LEU A 63 -10.34 6.33 -6.45
C LEU A 63 -11.66 6.83 -7.07
N GLY A 64 -11.85 8.15 -7.06
CA GLY A 64 -13.07 8.80 -7.55
C GLY A 64 -14.13 9.06 -6.49
N TRP A 65 -13.94 8.57 -5.26
CA TRP A 65 -14.76 8.99 -4.11
C TRP A 65 -14.40 10.41 -3.67
N LYS A 66 -15.34 11.07 -2.99
CA LYS A 66 -15.10 12.39 -2.39
C LYS A 66 -14.27 12.23 -1.11
N GLU A 67 -13.19 12.97 -1.02
CA GLU A 67 -12.36 13.08 0.18
C GLU A 67 -12.77 14.32 0.99
N PHE A 68 -12.81 14.21 2.32
CA PHE A 68 -13.17 15.28 3.24
C PHE A 68 -12.24 15.27 4.45
N GLU A 69 -11.86 16.44 4.94
CA GLU A 69 -11.08 16.66 6.17
C GLU A 69 -11.88 17.60 7.10
N MET A 70 -11.82 17.36 8.43
CA MET A 70 -12.53 18.16 9.45
C MET A 70 -11.55 18.89 10.37
#